data_AF-A0A7J3EMJ7-F1
#
_entry.id   AF-A0A7J3EMJ7-F1
#
_cell.length_a   1.000
_cell.length_b   1.000
_cell.length_c   1.000
_cell.angle_alpha   90.00
_cell.angle_beta   90.00
_cell.angle_gamma   90.00
#
_symmetry.space_group_name_H-M   'P 1'
#
loop_
_entity.id
_entity.type
_entity.pdbx_description
1 polymer ?
#
loop_
_entity_poly.entity_id
_entity_poly.type
_entity_poly.pdbx_seq_one_letter_code
_entity_poly.pdbx_strand_id
1 'polypeptide(L)'
;MRVIEEAQRAYEEVRTRESSELSRIGIIGATLISEVLTKMRALISTLSVIESSLESSRPPVVKLCEGLTYVNDNHVTSVIHRTPLTVISYDSREGKVTASNKRLSIGVGGRTLEIRFRNHVASVNMLSKEDLEKHANLIKVLASEKLELLNYAITITESCRRKLGLR
;
A
#
# COMPACT_ATOMS: atom_id res chain seq x y z
N MET A 1 12.57 1.06 -2.33
CA MET A 1 11.34 1.29 -1.55
C MET A 1 11.38 0.52 -0.22
N ARG A 2 12.25 0.91 0.72
CA ARG A 2 12.42 0.21 2.03
C ARG A 2 11.36 0.57 3.09
N VAL A 3 10.62 1.65 2.86
CA VAL A 3 9.61 2.20 3.78
C VAL A 3 8.63 1.15 4.30
N ILE A 4 8.05 0.33 3.42
CA ILE A 4 7.05 -0.65 3.84
C ILE A 4 7.67 -1.80 4.62
N GLU A 5 8.91 -2.19 4.30
CA GLU A 5 9.60 -3.25 5.03
C GLU A 5 9.95 -2.78 6.45
N GLU A 6 10.42 -1.54 6.58
CA GLU A 6 10.71 -0.91 7.87
C GLU A 6 9.44 -0.72 8.69
N ALA A 7 8.35 -0.23 8.07
CA ALA A 7 7.06 -0.09 8.71
C ALA A 7 6.50 -1.44 9.18
N GLN A 8 6.60 -2.49 8.35
CA GLN A 8 6.14 -3.83 8.70
C GLN A 8 6.97 -4.42 9.85
N ARG A 9 8.29 -4.29 9.82
CA ARG A 9 9.16 -4.77 10.91
C ARG A 9 8.82 -4.07 12.23
N ALA A 10 8.77 -2.74 12.22
CA ALA A 10 8.50 -1.96 13.42
C ALA A 10 7.09 -2.26 13.97
N TYR A 11 6.13 -2.50 13.08
CA TYR A 11 4.77 -2.91 13.46
C TYR A 11 4.72 -4.28 14.12
N GLU A 12 5.36 -5.29 13.55
CA GLU A 12 5.35 -6.64 14.12
C GLU A 12 6.08 -6.71 15.48
N GLU A 13 7.13 -5.91 15.69
CA GLU A 13 7.80 -5.78 16.99
C GLU A 13 6.88 -5.23 18.08
N VAL A 14 6.10 -4.19 17.77
CA VAL A 14 5.12 -3.61 18.70
C VAL A 14 3.95 -4.57 18.93
N ARG A 15 3.40 -5.13 17.85
CA ARG A 15 2.29 -6.09 17.91
C ARG A 15 2.63 -7.28 18.79
N THR A 16 3.84 -7.85 18.65
CA THR A 16 4.26 -9.01 19.46
C THR A 16 4.33 -8.65 20.94
N ARG A 17 4.87 -7.46 21.26
CA ARG A 17 5.01 -6.95 22.64
C ARG A 17 3.67 -6.64 23.30
N GLU A 18 2.72 -6.10 22.56
CA GLU A 18 1.48 -5.54 23.10
C GLU A 18 0.24 -6.42 22.84
N SER A 19 0.40 -7.54 22.13
CA SER A 19 -0.71 -8.42 21.72
C SER A 19 -1.59 -8.93 22.88
N SER A 20 -1.00 -9.18 24.05
CA SER A 20 -1.72 -9.63 25.24
C SER A 20 -2.59 -8.56 25.89
N GLU A 21 -2.38 -7.30 25.53
CA GLU A 21 -3.06 -6.17 26.16
C GLU A 21 -4.10 -5.50 25.26
N LEU A 22 -4.21 -5.93 24.00
CA LEU A 22 -5.20 -5.41 23.06
C LEU A 22 -6.58 -5.97 23.38
N SER A 23 -7.58 -5.12 23.37
CA SER A 23 -8.98 -5.56 23.33
C SER A 23 -9.26 -6.44 22.11
N ARG A 24 -10.33 -7.23 22.16
CA ARG A 24 -10.75 -8.08 21.03
C ARG A 24 -10.93 -7.30 19.72
N ILE A 25 -11.40 -6.05 19.81
CA ILE A 25 -11.58 -5.16 18.65
C ILE A 25 -10.22 -4.65 18.16
N GLY A 26 -9.31 -4.28 19.08
CA GLY A 26 -7.92 -3.93 18.77
C GLY A 26 -7.18 -5.04 18.02
N ILE A 27 -7.36 -6.31 18.41
CA ILE A 27 -6.76 -7.47 17.72
C ILE A 27 -7.23 -7.59 16.26
N ILE A 28 -8.52 -7.34 15.99
CA ILE A 28 -9.05 -7.36 14.63
C ILE A 28 -8.43 -6.23 13.80
N GLY A 29 -8.39 -5.00 14.35
CA GLY A 29 -7.75 -3.86 13.70
C GLY A 29 -6.28 -4.12 13.39
N ALA A 30 -5.55 -4.69 14.36
CA ALA A 30 -4.15 -5.04 14.22
C ALA A 30 -3.92 -6.11 13.13
N THR A 31 -4.76 -7.15 13.08
CA THR A 31 -4.68 -8.17 12.03
C THR A 31 -4.86 -7.56 10.64
N LEU A 32 -5.83 -6.66 10.48
CA LEU A 32 -6.09 -5.98 9.22
C LEU A 32 -4.94 -5.06 8.79
N ILE A 33 -4.27 -4.39 9.73
CA ILE A 33 -3.07 -3.59 9.43
C ILE A 33 -1.93 -4.49 8.95
N SER A 34 -1.68 -5.62 9.63
CA SER A 34 -0.66 -6.58 9.22
C SER A 34 -0.91 -7.09 7.79
N GLU A 35 -2.18 -7.36 7.46
CA GLU A 35 -2.58 -7.78 6.12
C GLU A 35 -2.36 -6.67 5.07
N VAL A 36 -2.72 -5.43 5.38
CA VAL A 36 -2.45 -4.26 4.50
C VAL A 36 -0.96 -4.10 4.25
N LEU A 37 -0.12 -4.14 5.29
CA LEU A 37 1.34 -4.02 5.17
C LEU A 37 1.93 -5.15 4.32
N THR A 38 1.47 -6.38 4.54
CA THR A 38 1.91 -7.55 3.76
C THR A 38 1.55 -7.41 2.28
N LYS A 39 0.32 -7.01 1.97
CA LYS A 39 -0.13 -6.81 0.59
C LYS A 39 0.59 -5.64 -0.08
N MET A 40 0.78 -4.53 0.62
CA MET A 40 1.58 -3.41 0.10
C MET A 40 3.03 -3.83 -0.18
N ARG A 41 3.65 -4.62 0.70
CA ARG A 41 5.00 -5.13 0.48
C ARG A 41 5.08 -5.99 -0.78
N ALA A 42 4.14 -6.91 -0.96
CA ALA A 42 4.06 -7.75 -2.15
C ALA A 42 3.94 -6.90 -3.41
N LEU A 43 3.01 -5.93 -3.41
CA LEU A 43 2.79 -5.01 -4.52
C LEU A 43 4.06 -4.23 -4.91
N ILE A 44 4.75 -3.69 -3.91
CA ILE A 44 5.99 -2.92 -4.11
C ILE A 44 7.10 -3.79 -4.66
N SER A 45 7.22 -5.03 -4.18
CA SER A 45 8.21 -5.98 -4.67
C SER A 45 7.99 -6.24 -6.17
N THR A 46 6.76 -6.54 -6.56
CA THR A 46 6.37 -6.72 -7.97
C THR A 46 6.69 -5.49 -8.82
N LEU A 47 6.35 -4.29 -8.32
CA LEU A 47 6.61 -3.04 -9.03
C LEU A 47 8.11 -2.76 -9.18
N SER A 48 8.91 -3.06 -8.16
CA SER A 48 10.37 -2.88 -8.20
C SER A 48 11.01 -3.78 -9.27
N VAL A 49 10.51 -5.02 -9.43
CA VAL A 49 10.96 -5.92 -10.50
C VAL A 49 10.61 -5.36 -11.89
N ILE A 50 9.39 -4.84 -12.06
CA ILE A 50 8.98 -4.21 -13.31
C ILE A 50 9.85 -2.97 -13.59
N GLU A 51 10.06 -2.11 -12.60
CA GLU A 51 10.85 -0.88 -12.75
C GLU A 51 12.30 -1.17 -13.17
N SER A 52 12.94 -2.18 -12.57
CA SER A 52 14.30 -2.61 -12.94
C SER A 52 14.41 -3.11 -14.38
N SER A 53 13.31 -3.58 -14.99
CA SER A 53 13.30 -4.01 -16.39
C SER A 53 13.24 -2.86 -17.41
N LEU A 54 12.96 -1.63 -16.95
CA LEU A 54 12.78 -0.45 -17.80
C LEU A 54 14.08 0.34 -18.05
N GLU A 55 15.26 -0.22 -17.74
CA GLU A 55 16.52 0.52 -17.81
C GLU A 55 16.92 0.92 -19.24
N SER A 56 17.50 2.13 -19.35
CA SER A 56 18.12 2.78 -20.53
C SER A 56 17.22 3.66 -21.42
N SER A 57 16.55 4.66 -20.82
CA SER A 57 16.19 5.96 -21.45
C SER A 57 15.16 6.77 -20.63
N ARG A 58 14.57 6.16 -19.57
CA ARG A 58 13.54 6.70 -18.65
C ARG A 58 12.74 7.87 -19.24
N PRO A 59 11.90 7.63 -20.26
CA PRO A 59 10.82 8.55 -20.55
C PRO A 59 10.02 8.78 -19.25
N PRO A 60 9.58 10.02 -18.95
CA PRO A 60 8.79 10.31 -17.75
C PRO A 60 7.47 9.51 -17.70
N VAL A 61 7.05 8.94 -18.83
CA VAL A 61 5.85 8.11 -18.96
C VAL A 61 6.14 6.91 -19.86
N VAL A 62 5.85 5.72 -19.37
CA VAL A 62 6.01 4.45 -20.10
C VAL A 62 4.72 3.65 -20.01
N LYS A 63 4.17 3.24 -21.16
CA LYS A 63 3.05 2.29 -21.19
C LYS A 63 3.57 0.87 -20.95
N LEU A 64 2.88 0.15 -20.08
CA LEU A 64 3.15 -1.24 -19.74
C LEU A 64 1.99 -2.13 -20.22
N CYS A 65 2.09 -3.42 -19.91
CA CYS A 65 1.03 -4.40 -20.11
C CYS A 65 -0.24 -4.10 -19.28
N GLU A 66 -1.35 -4.74 -19.66
CA GLU A 66 -2.65 -4.62 -18.95
C GLU A 66 -3.17 -3.19 -18.82
N GLY A 67 -2.80 -2.29 -19.74
CA GLY A 67 -3.20 -0.89 -19.66
C GLY A 67 -2.57 -0.14 -18.48
N LEU A 68 -1.54 -0.70 -17.83
CA LEU A 68 -0.75 -0.01 -16.83
C LEU A 68 0.13 1.04 -17.49
N THR A 69 0.32 2.16 -16.82
CA THR A 69 1.22 3.23 -17.23
C THR A 69 2.12 3.56 -16.06
N TYR A 70 3.43 3.38 -16.24
CA TYR A 70 4.44 3.86 -15.31
C TYR A 70 4.70 5.35 -15.58
N VAL A 71 4.75 6.14 -14.53
CA VAL A 71 5.00 7.57 -14.56
C VAL A 71 6.07 7.87 -13.51
N ASN A 72 7.11 8.58 -13.91
CA ASN A 72 8.13 9.07 -12.99
C ASN A 72 8.18 10.60 -13.10
N ASP A 73 7.72 11.26 -12.04
CA ASP A 73 7.77 12.72 -11.91
C ASP A 73 8.65 13.08 -10.71
N ASN A 74 9.95 13.16 -10.97
CA ASN A 74 11.00 13.55 -10.04
C ASN A 74 11.02 12.71 -8.76
N HIS A 75 10.18 13.08 -7.79
CA HIS A 75 10.10 12.47 -6.46
C HIS A 75 8.96 11.48 -6.32
N VAL A 76 8.02 11.48 -7.26
CA VAL A 76 6.84 10.62 -7.24
C VAL A 76 6.91 9.63 -8.40
N THR A 77 7.02 8.36 -8.07
CA THR A 77 6.88 7.26 -9.03
C THR A 77 5.48 6.68 -8.90
N SER A 78 4.75 6.58 -10.00
CA SER A 78 3.38 6.06 -10.03
C SER A 78 3.17 4.99 -11.10
N VAL A 79 2.30 4.03 -10.80
CA VAL A 79 1.75 3.09 -11.76
C VAL A 79 0.24 3.25 -11.79
N ILE A 80 -0.28 3.55 -12.97
CA ILE A 80 -1.68 3.94 -13.19
C ILE A 80 -2.35 2.91 -14.10
N HIS A 81 -3.44 2.34 -13.64
CA HIS A 81 -4.41 1.63 -14.47
C HIS A 81 -5.67 2.50 -14.61
N ARG A 82 -6.22 2.64 -15.82
CA ARG A 82 -7.33 3.60 -16.06
C ARG A 82 -8.72 3.00 -15.84
N THR A 83 -8.92 1.71 -16.07
CA THR A 83 -10.26 1.10 -16.09
C THR A 83 -10.28 -0.30 -15.45
N PRO A 84 -10.65 -0.43 -14.16
CA PRO A 84 -10.95 0.64 -13.21
C PRO A 84 -9.73 1.50 -12.87
N LEU A 85 -9.97 2.75 -12.48
CA LEU A 85 -8.91 3.66 -12.05
C LEU A 85 -8.27 3.13 -10.77
N THR A 86 -7.01 2.73 -10.88
CA THR A 86 -6.17 2.28 -9.77
C THR A 86 -4.81 2.95 -9.92
N VAL A 87 -4.36 3.64 -8.88
CA VAL A 87 -3.08 4.34 -8.86
C VAL A 87 -2.27 3.85 -7.68
N ILE A 88 -1.06 3.39 -7.95
CA ILE A 88 -0.07 3.03 -6.94
C ILE A 88 1.05 4.04 -7.07
N SER A 89 1.41 4.72 -5.99
CA SER A 89 2.41 5.78 -6.01
C SER A 89 3.38 5.63 -4.85
N TYR A 90 4.62 6.02 -5.08
CA TYR A 90 5.66 6.16 -4.09
C TYR A 90 6.18 7.59 -4.13
N ASP A 91 6.01 8.30 -3.02
CA ASP A 91 6.62 9.61 -2.80
C ASP A 91 7.91 9.42 -2.00
N SER A 92 9.03 9.73 -2.64
CA SER A 92 10.37 9.63 -2.06
C SER A 92 10.71 10.75 -1.07
N ARG A 93 10.03 11.90 -1.12
CA ARG A 93 10.20 13.00 -0.14
C ARG A 93 9.49 12.67 1.15
N GLU A 94 8.26 12.19 1.04
CA GLU A 94 7.46 11.79 2.22
C GLU A 94 7.82 10.41 2.75
N GLY A 95 8.49 9.59 1.94
CA GLY A 95 8.70 8.18 2.25
C GLY A 95 7.36 7.48 2.43
N LYS A 96 6.44 7.65 1.47
CA LYS A 96 5.05 7.19 1.55
C LYS A 96 4.68 6.38 0.32
N VAL A 97 4.07 5.22 0.51
CA VAL A 97 3.46 4.44 -0.57
C VAL A 97 1.96 4.52 -0.46
N THR A 98 1.30 4.83 -1.56
CA THR A 98 -0.16 4.97 -1.62
C THR A 98 -0.75 4.11 -2.72
N ALA A 99 -1.76 3.31 -2.39
CA ALA A 99 -2.64 2.65 -3.35
C ALA A 99 -4.01 3.32 -3.30
N SER A 100 -4.57 3.68 -4.45
CA SER A 100 -5.84 4.43 -4.51
C SER A 100 -6.69 4.06 -5.72
N ASN A 101 -7.99 4.29 -5.58
CA ASN A 101 -8.98 4.30 -6.66
C ASN A 101 -9.89 5.52 -6.52
N LYS A 102 -10.98 5.59 -7.29
CA LYS A 102 -11.93 6.72 -7.25
C LYS A 102 -12.57 7.01 -5.88
N ARG A 103 -12.63 6.02 -4.98
CA ARG A 103 -13.41 6.10 -3.72
C ARG A 103 -12.53 6.02 -2.48
N LEU A 104 -11.45 5.27 -2.57
CA LEU A 104 -10.61 4.86 -1.45
C LEU A 104 -9.13 5.08 -1.78
N SER A 105 -8.37 5.54 -0.80
CA SER A 105 -6.91 5.57 -0.83
C SER A 105 -6.37 5.04 0.48
N ILE A 106 -5.31 4.24 0.40
CA ILE A 106 -4.56 3.72 1.53
C ILE A 106 -3.12 4.15 1.34
N GLY A 107 -2.58 4.90 2.29
CA GLY A 107 -1.19 5.32 2.31
C GLY A 107 -0.47 4.74 3.52
N VAL A 108 0.76 4.29 3.35
CA VAL A 108 1.65 3.93 4.45
C VAL A 108 2.92 4.74 4.34
N GLY A 109 3.25 5.48 5.40
CA GLY A 109 4.47 6.27 5.50
C GLY A 109 4.98 6.29 6.94
N GLY A 110 6.25 5.95 7.13
CA GLY A 110 6.85 5.81 8.46
C GLY A 110 6.03 4.91 9.39
N ARG A 111 5.44 5.50 10.43
CA ARG A 111 4.65 4.79 11.47
C ARG A 111 3.13 4.89 11.23
N THR A 112 2.71 5.50 10.14
CA THR A 112 1.33 5.93 9.93
C THR A 112 0.68 5.18 8.78
N LEU A 113 -0.55 4.70 9.03
CA LEU A 113 -1.49 4.24 8.02
C LEU A 113 -2.55 5.32 7.81
N GLU A 114 -2.58 5.88 6.61
CA GLU A 114 -3.61 6.82 6.18
C GLU A 114 -4.68 6.08 5.37
N ILE A 115 -5.94 6.22 5.76
CA ILE A 115 -7.09 5.70 5.02
C ILE A 115 -7.97 6.90 4.66
N ARG A 116 -8.13 7.14 3.36
CA ARG A 116 -9.05 8.16 2.84
C ARG A 116 -10.19 7.49 2.13
N PHE A 117 -11.42 7.75 2.57
CA PHE A 117 -12.64 7.30 1.92
C PHE A 117 -13.52 8.52 1.62
N ARG A 118 -13.67 8.86 0.34
CA ARG A 118 -14.29 10.14 -0.09
C ARG A 118 -13.63 11.33 0.62
N ASN A 119 -14.39 12.09 1.40
CA ASN A 119 -13.94 13.28 2.13
C ASN A 119 -13.42 12.96 3.54
N HIS A 120 -13.50 11.70 3.99
CA HIS A 120 -13.02 11.31 5.31
C HIS A 120 -11.59 10.83 5.22
N VAL A 121 -10.73 11.37 6.07
CA VAL A 121 -9.33 10.96 6.23
C VAL A 121 -9.13 10.50 7.65
N ALA A 122 -8.63 9.29 7.82
CA ALA A 122 -8.15 8.77 9.08
C ALA A 122 -6.66 8.49 8.98
N SER A 123 -5.93 8.97 9.98
CA SER A 123 -4.50 8.74 10.13
C SER A 123 -4.31 7.94 11.40
N VAL A 124 -3.78 6.72 11.27
CA VAL A 124 -3.60 5.79 12.38
C VAL A 124 -2.11 5.61 12.60
N ASN A 125 -1.62 5.98 13.79
CA ASN A 125 -0.30 5.55 14.20
C ASN A 125 -0.34 4.05 14.48
N MET A 126 0.23 3.27 13.56
CA MET A 126 0.21 1.81 13.63
C MET A 126 1.00 1.27 14.82
N LEU A 127 1.86 2.09 15.43
CA LEU A 127 2.73 1.72 16.55
C LEU A 127 2.20 2.22 17.90
N SER A 128 0.98 2.75 17.95
CA SER A 128 0.32 3.18 19.19
C SER A 128 -0.92 2.33 19.44
N LYS A 129 -0.89 1.55 20.52
CA LYS A 129 -2.03 0.77 21.02
C LYS A 129 -3.31 1.61 21.10
N GLU A 130 -3.23 2.79 21.68
CA GLU A 130 -4.38 3.68 21.86
C GLU A 130 -5.00 4.09 20.53
N ASP A 131 -4.17 4.44 19.54
CA ASP A 131 -4.66 4.79 18.21
C ASP A 131 -5.23 3.59 17.46
N LEU A 132 -4.64 2.41 17.63
CA LEU A 132 -5.16 1.16 17.07
C LEU A 132 -6.55 0.87 17.62
N GLU A 133 -6.75 0.97 18.94
CA GLU A 133 -8.05 0.71 19.56
C GLU A 133 -9.09 1.77 19.16
N LYS A 134 -8.70 3.05 19.18
CA LYS A 134 -9.56 4.17 18.78
C LYS A 134 -10.08 4.02 17.36
N HIS A 135 -9.26 3.52 16.43
CA HIS A 135 -9.60 3.44 15.01
C HIS A 135 -9.96 2.03 14.53
N ALA A 136 -9.91 1.00 15.38
CA ALA A 136 -10.13 -0.39 14.99
C ALA A 136 -11.49 -0.63 14.31
N ASN A 137 -12.56 0.03 14.78
CA ASN A 137 -13.88 -0.07 14.13
C ASN A 137 -13.86 0.51 12.72
N LEU A 138 -13.25 1.67 12.52
CA LEU A 138 -13.11 2.27 11.19
C LEU A 138 -12.28 1.39 10.26
N ILE A 139 -11.16 0.85 10.77
CA ILE A 139 -10.30 -0.06 10.04
C ILE A 139 -11.09 -1.31 9.61
N LYS A 140 -11.92 -1.85 10.50
CA LYS A 140 -12.76 -3.01 10.24
C LYS A 140 -13.85 -2.72 9.21
N VAL A 141 -14.55 -1.59 9.33
CA VAL A 141 -15.64 -1.22 8.41
C VAL A 141 -15.13 -1.10 6.98
N LEU A 142 -13.96 -0.49 6.78
CA LEU A 142 -13.37 -0.30 5.45
C LEU A 142 -12.51 -1.49 5.00
N ALA A 143 -12.50 -2.61 5.73
CA ALA A 143 -11.60 -3.73 5.46
C ALA A 143 -11.80 -4.32 4.06
N SER A 144 -13.05 -4.57 3.66
CA SER A 144 -13.35 -5.18 2.36
C SER A 144 -12.83 -4.31 1.22
N GLU A 145 -13.19 -3.02 1.19
CA GLU A 145 -12.78 -2.15 0.08
C GLU A 145 -11.26 -1.96 0.04
N LYS A 146 -10.61 -1.93 1.21
CA LYS A 146 -9.15 -1.84 1.30
C LYS A 146 -8.46 -3.07 0.73
N LEU A 147 -8.90 -4.25 1.13
CA LEU A 147 -8.30 -5.50 0.68
C LEU A 147 -8.62 -5.76 -0.79
N GLU A 148 -9.82 -5.41 -1.26
CA GLU A 148 -10.18 -5.47 -2.69
C GLU A 148 -9.28 -4.58 -3.54
N LEU A 149 -9.03 -3.33 -3.12
CA LEU A 149 -8.12 -2.42 -3.82
C LEU A 149 -6.71 -3.01 -3.92
N LEU A 150 -6.16 -3.50 -2.81
CA LEU A 150 -4.81 -4.06 -2.77
C LEU A 150 -4.71 -5.38 -3.54
N ASN A 151 -5.70 -6.26 -3.41
CA ASN A 151 -5.75 -7.52 -4.16
C ASN A 151 -5.82 -7.25 -5.66
N TYR A 152 -6.68 -6.33 -6.09
CA TYR A 152 -6.78 -5.95 -7.49
C TYR A 152 -5.44 -5.41 -8.00
N ALA A 153 -4.82 -4.48 -7.26
CA ALA A 153 -3.52 -3.91 -7.59
C ALA A 153 -2.43 -4.98 -7.74
N ILE A 154 -2.35 -5.93 -6.80
CA ILE A 154 -1.41 -7.07 -6.88
C ILE A 154 -1.70 -7.92 -8.13
N THR A 155 -2.96 -8.29 -8.36
CA THR A 155 -3.34 -9.13 -9.50
C THR A 155 -2.93 -8.51 -10.83
N ILE A 156 -3.22 -7.22 -11.04
CA ILE A 156 -2.88 -6.55 -12.29
C ILE A 156 -1.37 -6.38 -12.47
N THR A 157 -0.63 -6.00 -11.42
CA THR A 157 0.82 -5.88 -11.51
C THR A 157 1.51 -7.22 -11.72
N GLU A 158 1.04 -8.29 -11.08
CA GLU A 158 1.57 -9.65 -11.28
C GLU A 158 1.29 -10.18 -12.68
N SER A 159 0.08 -9.95 -13.22
CA SER A 159 -0.23 -10.32 -14.59
C SER A 159 0.71 -9.63 -15.58
N CYS A 160 0.96 -8.33 -15.36
CA CYS A 160 1.88 -7.57 -16.19
C CYS A 160 3.32 -8.07 -16.06
N ARG A 161 3.82 -8.31 -14.83
CA ARG A 161 5.14 -8.90 -14.58
C ARG A 161 5.35 -10.20 -15.37
N ARG A 162 4.37 -11.11 -15.35
CA ARG A 162 4.41 -12.38 -16.09
C ARG A 162 4.43 -12.17 -17.61
N LYS A 163 3.62 -11.24 -18.13
CA LYS A 163 3.60 -10.91 -19.57
C LYS A 163 4.92 -10.31 -20.06
N LEU A 164 5.65 -9.63 -19.19
CA LEU A 164 7.00 -9.13 -19.47
C LEU A 164 8.09 -10.23 -19.34
N GLY A 165 7.73 -11.45 -18.94
CA GLY A 165 8.68 -12.55 -18.75
C GLY A 165 9.61 -12.36 -17.53
N LEU A 166 9.24 -11.49 -16.59
CA LEU A 166 10.06 -11.18 -15.41
C LEU A 166 9.81 -12.21 -14.30
N ARG A 167 10.90 -12.78 -13.76
CA ARG A 167 10.86 -13.82 -12.71
C ARG A 167 10.77 -13.25 -11.30
#